data_AF-A0A414PFQ7-F1
#
_entry.id   AF-A0A414PFQ7-F1
#
_cell.length_a   1.000
_cell.length_b   1.000
_cell.length_c   1.000
_cell.angle_alpha   90.00
_cell.angle_beta   90.00
_cell.angle_gamma   90.00
#
_symmetry.space_group_name_H-M   'P 1'
#
loop_
_entity.id
_entity.type
_entity.pdbx_description
1 polymer ?
#
loop_
_entity_poly.entity_id
_entity_poly.type
_entity_poly.pdbx_seq_one_letter_code
_entity_poly.pdbx_strand_id
1 'polypeptide(L)'
;MEKQQGNGLIYGLNDKPPFKEAFFAALQHLLAIFVAIITPPLIIAGALKLDAETTGYLVSMALFASGISTFIQCRRFGGLGTGLLCIQGTSFSFIGPIISAGMLGGLPLIFGSCMAASSVEMLISRVLKYTKKIITPLISGIVVTLIGMSLIKVGITA
;
A
#
# COMPACT_ATOMS: atom_id res chain seq x y z
N MET A 1 11.05 10.45 -35.61
CA MET A 1 10.06 11.21 -34.82
C MET A 1 8.72 10.51 -35.03
N GLU A 2 8.42 9.52 -34.20
CA GLU A 2 7.21 8.71 -34.33
C GLU A 2 6.04 9.44 -33.66
N LYS A 3 5.04 9.82 -34.47
CA LYS A 3 3.76 10.36 -34.00
C LYS A 3 3.01 9.24 -33.26
N GLN A 4 2.94 9.31 -31.94
CA GLN A 4 2.01 8.50 -31.17
C GLN A 4 0.56 8.92 -31.50
N GLN A 5 -0.20 7.99 -32.09
CA GLN A 5 -1.66 8.06 -32.19
C GLN A 5 -2.26 8.11 -30.78
N GLY A 6 -3.15 9.08 -30.55
CA GLY A 6 -3.60 9.50 -29.23
C GLY A 6 -4.39 8.46 -28.45
N ASN A 7 -3.81 8.00 -27.34
CA ASN A 7 -4.60 7.64 -26.17
C ASN A 7 -5.18 8.94 -25.62
N GLY A 8 -6.48 9.01 -25.32
CA GLY A 8 -7.17 10.20 -24.77
C GLY A 8 -6.71 10.66 -23.37
N LEU A 9 -5.43 10.50 -23.05
CA LEU A 9 -4.76 10.95 -21.83
C LEU A 9 -4.35 12.41 -22.00
N ILE A 10 -4.71 13.22 -21.01
CA ILE A 10 -4.26 14.63 -20.94
C ILE A 10 -2.74 14.70 -20.72
N TYR A 11 -2.19 13.75 -19.97
CA TYR A 11 -0.75 13.58 -19.74
C TYR A 11 -0.35 12.10 -19.82
N GLY A 12 0.73 11.81 -20.55
CA GLY A 12 1.40 10.53 -20.59
C GLY A 12 2.30 10.30 -19.37
N LEU A 13 2.74 9.05 -19.18
CA LEU A 13 3.53 8.62 -18.00
C LEU A 13 4.82 9.44 -17.78
N ASN A 14 5.49 9.83 -18.87
CA ASN A 14 6.77 10.54 -18.83
C ASN A 14 6.64 12.05 -19.05
N ASP A 15 5.40 12.55 -19.15
CA ASP A 15 5.15 13.96 -19.40
C ASP A 15 5.47 14.78 -18.14
N LYS A 16 5.87 16.03 -18.36
CA LYS A 16 6.21 16.98 -17.30
C LYS A 16 5.17 18.10 -17.31
N PRO A 17 4.00 17.91 -16.66
CA PRO A 17 2.98 18.94 -16.57
C PRO A 17 3.53 20.21 -15.90
N PRO A 18 2.93 21.39 -16.14
CA PRO A 18 3.26 22.61 -15.44
C PRO A 18 3.22 22.43 -13.92
N PHE A 19 4.14 23.07 -13.20
CA PHE A 19 4.30 22.87 -11.75
C PHE A 19 2.99 23.01 -10.96
N LYS A 20 2.11 23.96 -11.34
CA LYS A 20 0.82 24.17 -10.67
C LYS A 20 -0.11 22.97 -10.79
N GLU A 21 -0.22 22.40 -11.98
CA GLU A 21 -1.07 21.24 -12.24
C GLU A 21 -0.48 19.98 -11.60
N ALA A 22 0.83 19.79 -11.71
CA ALA A 22 1.55 18.71 -11.07
C ALA A 22 1.37 18.73 -9.54
N PHE A 23 1.51 19.91 -8.93
CA PHE A 23 1.34 20.10 -7.50
C PHE A 23 -0.11 19.85 -7.04
N PHE A 24 -1.09 20.38 -7.78
CA PHE A 24 -2.50 20.16 -7.47
C PHE A 24 -2.88 18.67 -7.58
N ALA A 25 -2.44 17.99 -8.64
CA ALA A 25 -2.65 16.56 -8.80
C ALA A 25 -1.97 15.74 -7.69
N ALA A 26 -0.73 16.10 -7.32
CA ALA A 26 -0.02 15.45 -6.21
C ALA A 26 -0.75 15.64 -4.87
N LEU A 27 -1.29 16.83 -4.62
CA LEU A 27 -2.09 17.11 -3.43
C LEU A 27 -3.38 16.28 -3.41
N GLN A 28 -4.10 16.21 -4.53
CA GLN A 28 -5.30 15.39 -4.66
C GLN A 28 -5.00 13.91 -4.41
N HIS A 29 -3.89 13.40 -4.98
CA HIS A 29 -3.45 12.04 -4.73
C HIS A 29 -3.15 11.80 -3.25
N LEU A 30 -2.41 12.71 -2.60
CA LEU A 30 -2.11 12.62 -1.19
C LEU A 30 -3.39 12.56 -0.34
N LEU A 31 -4.34 13.46 -0.60
CA LEU A 31 -5.62 13.50 0.12
C LEU A 31 -6.46 12.24 -0.09
N ALA A 32 -6.45 11.69 -1.31
CA ALA A 32 -7.20 10.47 -1.65
C ALA A 32 -6.68 9.23 -0.89
N ILE A 33 -5.37 9.13 -0.70
CA ILE A 33 -4.74 7.96 -0.06
C ILE A 33 -4.54 8.13 1.45
N PHE A 34 -4.66 9.35 1.96
CA PHE A 34 -4.33 9.68 3.35
C PHE A 34 -5.08 8.79 4.34
N VAL A 35 -6.41 8.73 4.22
CA VAL A 35 -7.27 7.90 5.09
C VAL A 35 -6.89 6.43 5.00
N ALA A 36 -6.64 5.92 3.79
CA ALA A 36 -6.26 4.54 3.58
C ALA A 36 -4.92 4.17 4.26
N ILE A 37 -3.97 5.09 4.37
CA ILE A 37 -2.67 4.85 5.01
C ILE A 37 -2.75 4.94 6.54
N ILE A 38 -3.49 5.92 7.08
CA ILE A 38 -3.57 6.12 8.54
C ILE A 38 -4.51 5.12 9.23
N THR A 39 -5.48 4.56 8.50
CA THR A 39 -6.52 3.72 9.10
C THR A 39 -5.97 2.40 9.67
N PRO A 40 -5.13 1.62 8.95
CA PRO A 40 -4.55 0.39 9.49
C PRO A 40 -3.78 0.55 10.82
N PRO A 41 -2.81 1.49 10.97
CA PRO A 41 -2.12 1.66 12.24
C PRO A 41 -3.06 2.10 13.38
N LEU A 42 -4.10 2.89 13.10
CA LEU A 42 -5.11 3.26 14.11
C LEU A 42 -5.92 2.05 14.59
N ILE A 43 -6.34 1.17 13.67
CA ILE A 43 -7.07 -0.06 14.00
C ILE A 43 -6.20 -0.98 14.85
N ILE A 44 -4.93 -1.17 14.46
CA ILE A 44 -3.99 -2.01 15.18
C ILE A 44 -3.73 -1.44 16.58
N ALA A 45 -3.49 -0.13 16.69
CA ALA A 45 -3.26 0.53 17.96
C ALA A 45 -4.48 0.45 18.90
N GLY A 46 -5.69 0.66 18.37
CA GLY A 46 -6.94 0.51 19.13
C GLY A 46 -7.15 -0.91 19.62
N ALA A 47 -6.88 -1.92 18.78
CA ALA A 47 -7.00 -3.33 19.16
C ALA A 47 -5.99 -3.74 20.23
N LEU A 48 -4.78 -3.19 20.19
CA LEU A 48 -3.71 -3.44 21.17
C LEU A 48 -3.76 -2.51 22.39
N LYS A 49 -4.71 -1.56 22.42
CA LYS A 49 -4.85 -0.54 23.47
C LYS A 49 -3.55 0.24 23.73
N LEU A 50 -2.87 0.64 22.65
CA LEU A 50 -1.67 1.47 22.73
C LEU A 50 -2.02 2.89 23.18
N ASP A 51 -1.07 3.56 23.81
CA ASP A 51 -1.20 4.96 24.19
C ASP A 51 -1.17 5.88 22.95
N ALA A 52 -1.59 7.15 23.14
CA ALA A 52 -1.72 8.11 22.05
C ALA A 52 -0.37 8.50 21.43
N GLU A 53 0.71 8.49 22.22
CA GLU A 53 2.06 8.83 21.74
C GLU A 53 2.55 7.73 20.78
N THR A 54 2.48 6.48 21.20
CA THR A 54 2.84 5.31 20.37
C THR A 54 1.95 5.24 19.13
N THR A 55 0.66 5.50 19.27
CA THR A 55 -0.28 5.53 18.13
C THR A 55 0.11 6.59 17.11
N GLY A 56 0.40 7.82 17.56
CA GLY A 56 0.87 8.91 16.70
C GLY A 56 2.17 8.54 15.99
N TYR A 57 3.09 7.90 16.70
CA TYR A 57 4.35 7.42 16.14
C TYR A 57 4.14 6.38 15.03
N LEU A 58 3.25 5.40 15.22
CA LEU A 58 2.91 4.40 14.20
C LEU A 58 2.30 5.04 12.94
N VAL A 59 1.43 6.03 13.11
CA VAL A 59 0.83 6.77 11.98
C VAL A 59 1.90 7.54 11.20
N SER A 60 2.80 8.25 11.90
CA SER A 60 3.92 8.95 11.26
C SER A 60 4.86 8.00 10.52
N MET A 61 5.20 6.86 11.14
CA MET A 61 6.02 5.82 10.48
C MET A 61 5.35 5.28 9.22
N ALA A 62 4.04 5.00 9.26
CA ALA A 62 3.30 4.48 8.12
C ALA A 62 3.28 5.46 6.94
N LEU A 63 3.02 6.75 7.21
CA LEU A 63 3.05 7.80 6.18
C LEU A 63 4.45 7.95 5.58
N PHE A 64 5.49 7.95 6.42
CA PHE A 64 6.87 8.06 5.97
C PHE A 64 7.31 6.87 5.11
N ALA A 65 7.05 5.65 5.57
CA ALA A 65 7.37 4.42 4.83
C ALA A 65 6.58 4.32 3.52
N SER A 66 5.31 4.73 3.51
CA SER A 66 4.48 4.81 2.29
C SER A 66 5.08 5.77 1.26
N GLY A 67 5.52 6.97 1.69
CA GLY A 67 6.17 7.94 0.80
C GLY A 67 7.45 7.39 0.17
N ILE A 68 8.33 6.80 0.97
CA ILE A 68 9.60 6.21 0.50
C ILE A 68 9.33 5.05 -0.47
N SER A 69 8.45 4.13 -0.09
CA SER A 69 8.15 2.95 -0.92
C SER A 69 7.46 3.32 -2.23
N THR A 70 6.53 4.29 -2.22
CA THR A 70 5.93 4.84 -3.44
C THR A 70 6.99 5.48 -4.33
N PHE A 71 7.92 6.25 -3.77
CA PHE A 71 9.01 6.85 -4.53
C PHE A 71 9.92 5.81 -5.19
N ILE A 72 10.29 4.75 -4.46
CA ILE A 72 11.07 3.62 -4.99
C ILE A 72 10.32 2.94 -6.14
N GLN A 73 9.02 2.73 -5.98
CA GLN A 73 8.17 2.07 -6.97
C GLN A 73 8.05 2.88 -8.27
N CYS A 74 7.93 4.21 -8.15
CA CYS A 74 7.87 5.15 -9.27
C CYS A 74 9.21 5.34 -9.99
N ARG A 75 10.32 5.48 -9.27
CA ARG A 75 11.61 5.88 -9.88
C ARG A 75 12.35 4.71 -10.53
N ARG A 76 12.00 3.47 -10.18
CA ARG A 76 12.65 2.22 -10.60
C ARG A 76 14.17 2.25 -10.40
N PHE A 77 14.62 1.74 -9.25
CA PHE A 77 16.04 1.60 -8.95
C PHE A 77 16.55 0.25 -9.46
N GLY A 78 17.09 0.26 -10.68
CA GLY A 78 17.61 -0.95 -11.35
C GLY A 78 16.50 -1.97 -11.63
N GLY A 79 16.58 -3.13 -10.96
CA GLY A 79 15.59 -4.21 -11.05
C GLY A 79 14.39 -4.07 -10.11
N LEU A 80 14.38 -3.08 -9.22
CA LEU A 80 13.32 -2.83 -8.23
C LEU A 80 12.44 -1.66 -8.66
N GLY A 81 11.12 -1.81 -8.49
CA GLY A 81 10.12 -0.81 -8.89
C GLY A 81 9.50 -1.09 -10.27
N THR A 82 8.29 -0.55 -10.48
CA THR A 82 7.51 -0.74 -11.71
C THR A 82 7.77 0.37 -12.73
N GLY A 83 8.25 1.54 -12.30
CA GLY A 83 8.34 2.72 -13.16
C GLY A 83 6.97 3.38 -13.42
N LEU A 84 5.95 2.99 -12.65
CA LEU A 84 4.58 3.50 -12.72
C LEU A 84 4.23 4.18 -11.40
N LEU A 85 3.22 5.06 -11.44
CA LEU A 85 2.62 5.62 -10.21
C LEU A 85 1.85 4.53 -9.47
N CYS A 86 2.59 3.72 -8.70
CA CYS A 86 2.07 2.66 -7.85
C CYS A 86 2.23 3.12 -6.39
N ILE A 87 1.15 3.65 -5.84
CA ILE A 87 1.14 4.14 -4.46
C ILE A 87 1.16 2.94 -3.52
N GLN A 88 2.13 2.94 -2.63
CA GLN A 88 2.34 1.89 -1.64
C GLN A 88 1.70 2.29 -0.31
N GLY A 89 0.94 1.38 0.29
CA GLY A 89 0.30 1.57 1.58
C GLY A 89 0.15 0.24 2.30
N THR A 90 -0.35 0.29 3.54
CA THR A 90 -0.58 -0.91 4.34
C THR A 90 -1.76 -1.70 3.78
N SER A 91 -1.55 -2.97 3.45
CA SER A 91 -2.63 -3.83 2.97
C SER A 91 -3.54 -4.23 4.13
N PHE A 92 -4.82 -3.92 3.96
CA PHE A 92 -5.89 -4.23 4.89
C PHE A 92 -6.09 -5.73 5.12
N SER A 93 -5.67 -6.58 4.18
CA SER A 93 -5.75 -8.04 4.30
C SER A 93 -4.95 -8.59 5.47
N PHE A 94 -3.94 -7.87 5.95
CA PHE A 94 -3.05 -8.32 7.03
C PHE A 94 -3.44 -7.81 8.42
N ILE A 95 -4.50 -7.00 8.56
CA ILE A 95 -4.88 -6.43 9.85
C ILE A 95 -5.17 -7.52 10.89
N GLY A 96 -5.96 -8.55 10.53
CA GLY A 96 -6.29 -9.65 11.44
C GLY A 96 -5.06 -10.40 11.97
N PRO A 97 -4.19 -10.91 11.08
CA PRO A 97 -2.92 -11.53 11.48
C PRO A 97 -2.00 -10.61 12.31
N ILE A 98 -1.89 -9.32 11.96
CA ILE A 98 -1.05 -8.36 12.68
C ILE A 98 -1.57 -8.14 14.11
N ILE A 99 -2.89 -7.95 14.28
CA ILE A 99 -3.50 -7.84 15.61
C ILE A 99 -3.23 -9.10 16.43
N SER A 100 -3.39 -10.27 15.81
CA SER A 100 -3.15 -11.56 16.47
C SER A 100 -1.70 -11.69 16.94
N ALA A 101 -0.73 -11.30 16.11
CA ALA A 101 0.69 -11.26 16.49
C ALA A 101 0.96 -10.24 17.61
N GLY A 102 0.34 -9.06 17.53
CA GLY A 102 0.46 -8.03 18.57
C GLY A 102 -0.10 -8.47 19.92
N MET A 103 -1.19 -9.24 19.94
CA MET A 103 -1.76 -9.78 21.18
C MET A 103 -0.86 -10.84 21.83
N LEU A 104 -0.03 -11.53 21.04
CA LEU A 104 0.88 -12.57 21.53
C LEU A 104 2.24 -12.01 22.00
N GLY A 105 2.80 -11.04 21.27
CA GLY A 105 4.17 -10.58 21.49
C GLY A 105 4.39 -9.08 21.27
N GLY A 106 3.33 -8.30 21.23
CA GLY A 106 3.38 -6.85 21.09
C GLY A 106 3.95 -6.36 19.76
N LEU A 107 4.34 -5.08 19.75
CA LEU A 107 4.96 -4.43 18.59
C LEU A 107 6.25 -5.11 18.10
N PRO A 108 7.16 -5.62 18.96
CA PRO A 108 8.37 -6.30 18.48
C PRO A 108 8.05 -7.53 17.62
N LEU A 109 7.05 -8.32 17.99
CA LEU A 109 6.65 -9.49 17.21
C LEU A 109 5.99 -9.08 15.89
N ILE A 110 5.20 -8.00 15.88
CA ILE A 110 4.64 -7.43 14.65
C ILE A 110 5.77 -7.03 13.69
N PHE A 111 6.71 -6.19 14.13
CA PHE A 111 7.78 -5.73 13.27
C PHE A 111 8.70 -6.87 12.81
N GLY A 112 9.07 -7.77 13.72
CA GLY A 112 9.90 -8.94 13.39
C GLY A 112 9.23 -9.88 12.38
N SER A 113 7.94 -10.17 12.55
CA SER A 113 7.18 -11.01 11.62
C SER A 113 7.01 -10.35 10.26
N CYS A 114 6.74 -9.03 10.20
CA CYS A 114 6.67 -8.27 8.94
C CYS A 114 8.02 -8.24 8.20
N MET A 115 9.15 -8.10 8.91
CA MET A 115 10.49 -8.15 8.31
C MET A 115 10.79 -9.55 7.73
N ALA A 116 10.42 -10.61 8.44
CA ALA A 116 10.57 -11.98 7.95
C ALA A 116 9.65 -12.25 6.74
N ALA A 117 8.38 -11.86 6.83
CA ALA A 117 7.39 -12.08 5.78
C ALA A 117 7.72 -11.32 4.48
N SER A 118 8.16 -10.06 4.58
CA SER A 118 8.55 -9.26 3.40
C SER A 118 9.74 -9.88 2.65
N SER A 119 10.72 -10.43 3.37
CA SER A 119 11.84 -11.15 2.75
C SER A 119 11.37 -12.39 1.98
N VAL A 120 10.43 -13.14 2.55
CA VAL A 120 9.81 -14.30 1.90
C VAL A 120 9.02 -13.87 0.66
N GLU A 121 8.23 -12.80 0.75
CA GLU A 121 7.44 -12.28 -0.37
C GLU A 121 8.34 -11.78 -1.52
N MET A 122 9.47 -11.14 -1.21
CA MET A 122 10.46 -10.76 -2.21
C MET A 122 11.00 -11.97 -2.98
N LEU A 123 11.23 -13.11 -2.33
CA LEU A 123 11.66 -14.34 -3.00
C LEU A 123 10.54 -14.94 -3.86
N ILE A 124 9.32 -15.01 -3.31
CA ILE A 124 8.13 -15.52 -4.01
C ILE A 124 7.83 -14.69 -5.26
N SER A 125 8.12 -13.39 -5.24
CA SER A 125 7.89 -12.48 -6.38
C SER A 125 8.55 -12.97 -7.69
N ARG A 126 9.64 -13.74 -7.59
CA ARG A 126 10.37 -14.32 -8.74
C ARG A 126 9.61 -15.47 -9.40
N VAL A 127 8.76 -16.16 -8.64
CA VAL A 127 8.00 -17.35 -9.07
C VAL A 127 6.59 -16.97 -9.57
N LEU A 128 6.09 -15.77 -9.25
CA LEU A 128 4.75 -15.30 -9.63
C LEU A 128 4.42 -15.40 -11.12
N LYS A 129 5.42 -15.40 -12.01
CA LYS A 129 5.23 -15.58 -13.45
C LYS A 129 4.58 -16.93 -13.80
N TYR A 130 4.81 -17.96 -12.99
CA TYR A 130 4.26 -19.30 -13.19
C TYR A 130 2.86 -19.47 -12.60
N THR A 131 2.50 -18.65 -11.60
CA THR A 131 1.19 -18.69 -10.91
C THR A 131 0.08 -17.98 -11.68
N LYS A 132 0.40 -17.26 -12.76
CA LYS A 132 -0.59 -16.53 -13.60
C LYS A 132 -1.67 -17.42 -14.23
N LYS A 133 -1.44 -18.73 -14.36
CA LYS A 133 -2.48 -19.67 -14.79
C LYS A 133 -3.54 -19.92 -13.72
N ILE A 134 -3.17 -19.80 -12.44
CA ILE A 134 -4.05 -20.04 -11.29
C ILE A 134 -4.75 -18.74 -10.88
N ILE A 135 -4.04 -17.61 -10.89
CA ILE A 135 -4.61 -16.30 -10.52
C ILE A 135 -5.30 -15.70 -11.75
N THR A 136 -6.51 -16.18 -12.04
CA THR A 136 -7.36 -15.62 -13.09
C THR A 136 -7.98 -14.29 -12.62
N PRO A 137 -8.42 -13.43 -13.56
CA PRO A 137 -9.10 -12.17 -13.21
C PRO A 137 -10.32 -12.37 -12.31
N LEU A 138 -11.04 -13.50 -12.47
CA LEU A 138 -12.18 -13.85 -11.63
C LEU A 138 -11.77 -14.07 -10.16
N ILE A 139 -10.71 -14.85 -9.93
CA ILE A 139 -10.22 -15.14 -8.57
C ILE A 139 -9.71 -13.87 -7.91
N SER A 140 -8.93 -13.07 -8.65
CA SER A 140 -8.45 -11.78 -8.13
C SER A 140 -9.60 -10.84 -7.78
N GLY A 141 -10.65 -10.75 -8.62
CA GLY A 141 -11.82 -9.91 -8.37
C GLY A 141 -12.62 -10.33 -7.14
N ILE A 142 -12.82 -11.64 -6.94
CA ILE A 142 -13.49 -12.18 -5.76
C ILE A 142 -12.70 -11.85 -4.49
N VAL A 143 -11.38 -12.07 -4.49
CA VAL A 143 -10.52 -11.76 -3.32
C VAL A 143 -10.54 -10.26 -2.98
N VAL A 144 -10.44 -9.38 -3.99
CA VAL A 144 -10.51 -7.93 -3.76
C VAL A 144 -11.87 -7.51 -3.20
N THR A 145 -12.96 -8.09 -3.69
CA THR A 145 -14.31 -7.84 -3.17
C THR A 145 -14.44 -8.29 -1.71
N LEU A 146 -13.89 -9.46 -1.36
CA LEU A 146 -13.89 -9.97 0.02
C LEU A 146 -13.08 -9.07 0.96
N ILE A 147 -11.93 -8.55 0.51
CA ILE A 147 -11.15 -7.59 1.29
C ILE A 147 -12.00 -6.34 1.55
N GLY A 148 -12.64 -5.77 0.53
CA GLY A 148 -13.52 -4.61 0.68
C GLY A 148 -14.68 -4.85 1.63
N MET A 149 -15.38 -5.97 1.51
CA MET A 149 -16.50 -6.33 2.41
C MET A 149 -16.04 -6.51 3.85
N SER A 150 -14.85 -7.09 4.07
CA SER A 150 -14.28 -7.25 5.42
C SER A 150 -13.99 -5.90 6.09
N LEU A 151 -13.78 -4.84 5.29
CA LEU A 151 -13.52 -3.49 5.77
C LEU A 151 -14.76 -2.68 6.10
N ILE A 152 -15.95 -3.08 5.64
CA ILE A 152 -17.20 -2.40 6.00
C ILE A 152 -17.38 -2.42 7.52
N LYS A 153 -17.15 -3.57 8.16
CA LYS A 153 -17.26 -3.70 9.62
C LYS A 153 -16.30 -2.75 10.34
N VAL A 154 -15.07 -2.67 9.84
CA VAL A 154 -14.03 -1.80 10.38
C VAL A 154 -14.43 -0.33 10.23
N GLY A 155 -14.90 0.08 9.06
CA GLY A 155 -15.33 1.46 8.80
C GLY A 155 -16.60 1.91 9.54
N ILE A 156 -17.46 0.97 9.95
CA ILE A 156 -18.64 1.27 10.79
C ILE A 156 -18.28 1.42 12.27
N THR A 157 -17.21 0.74 12.72
CA THR A 157 -16.85 0.65 14.14
C THR A 157 -15.71 1.60 14.55
N ALA A 158 -14.90 2.04 13.58
CA ALA A 158 -13.85 3.04 13.77
C ALA A 158 -14.44 4.46 13.86
#